data_AF-D3E4E4-F1
#
_entry.id   AF-D3E4E4-F1
#
_cell.length_a   1.000
_cell.length_b   1.000
_cell.length_c   1.000
_cell.angle_alpha   90.00
_cell.angle_beta   90.00
_cell.angle_gamma   90.00
#
_symmetry.space_group_name_H-M   'P 1'
#
loop_
_entity.id
_entity.type
_entity.pdbx_description
1 polymer ?
#
loop_
_entity_poly.entity_id
_entity_poly.type
_entity_poly.pdbx_seq_one_letter_code
_entity_poly.pdbx_strand_id
1 'polypeptide(L)'
;MAQIKCPDCGKEQEDTNKFCKNCGANLSNVKAEEVKLDLDAAPTEEKIDLNTAPTEEKLDTDASEVKETPKAPVENKKICSKCGHELNNEKFCPRCGQSTASIVPYEAKTESQGENNDKTCPSCGTKVTTEKFCPNCGSKIEEKKPVQTQNAPQKYCRNCGNPIDPKAEICPKCGVRQLTVVKKEPLFSLILSLIFPGLGQFYNNQTHKGIFLIIGAIVSIVLTIFVIGVLLYMLVWLYGMYDAYSTTIALNNGEYVEDKLF
;
A
#
# COMPACT_ATOMS: atom_id res chain seq x y z
N MET A 1 -22.08 9.42 -28.94
CA MET A 1 -21.50 8.70 -27.79
C MET A 1 -22.43 8.94 -26.62
N ALA A 2 -22.95 7.89 -25.96
CA ALA A 2 -23.86 8.12 -24.85
C ALA A 2 -23.07 8.59 -23.63
N GLN A 3 -23.65 9.47 -22.83
CA GLN A 3 -23.03 9.98 -21.61
C GLN A 3 -23.76 9.43 -20.39
N ILE A 4 -22.99 9.10 -19.35
CA ILE A 4 -23.49 8.65 -18.04
C ILE A 4 -23.03 9.62 -16.95
N LYS A 5 -23.87 9.87 -15.96
CA LYS A 5 -23.50 10.66 -14.78
C LYS A 5 -22.93 9.74 -13.70
N CYS A 6 -21.81 10.14 -13.13
CA CYS A 6 -21.21 9.41 -12.02
C CYS A 6 -22.09 9.54 -10.76
N PRO A 7 -22.51 8.44 -10.11
CA PRO A 7 -23.36 8.48 -8.92
C PRO A 7 -22.67 9.13 -7.70
N ASP A 8 -21.34 9.07 -7.62
CA ASP A 8 -20.60 9.59 -6.47
C ASP A 8 -20.27 11.09 -6.58
N CYS A 9 -20.00 11.60 -7.79
CA CYS A 9 -19.56 12.99 -7.96
C CYS A 9 -20.40 13.84 -8.94
N GLY A 10 -21.41 13.24 -9.57
CA GLY A 10 -22.36 13.93 -10.45
C GLY A 10 -21.81 14.37 -11.82
N LYS A 11 -20.51 14.22 -12.08
CA LYS A 11 -19.91 14.63 -13.37
C LYS A 11 -20.27 13.68 -14.51
N GLU A 12 -20.44 14.27 -15.69
CA GLU A 12 -20.74 13.57 -16.94
C GLU A 12 -19.50 12.87 -17.48
N GLN A 13 -19.66 11.62 -17.88
CA GLN A 13 -18.61 10.74 -18.37
C GLN A 13 -19.09 10.02 -19.62
N GLU A 14 -18.16 9.60 -20.48
CA GLU A 14 -18.50 8.73 -21.61
C GLU A 14 -18.87 7.33 -21.10
N ASP A 15 -19.87 6.73 -21.73
CA ASP A 15 -20.40 5.38 -21.47
C ASP A 15 -19.36 4.25 -21.55
N THR A 16 -18.26 4.43 -22.30
CA THR A 16 -17.17 3.45 -22.38
C THR A 16 -16.21 3.48 -21.18
N ASN A 17 -16.31 4.48 -20.30
CA ASN A 17 -15.38 4.63 -19.18
C ASN A 17 -15.71 3.62 -18.06
N LYS A 18 -14.78 2.68 -17.79
CA LYS A 18 -14.90 1.75 -16.64
C LYS A 18 -14.82 2.46 -15.29
N PHE A 19 -14.15 3.61 -15.23
CA PHE A 19 -13.96 4.41 -14.02
C PHE A 19 -14.16 5.90 -14.31
N CYS A 20 -14.68 6.63 -13.32
CA CYS A 20 -14.86 8.08 -13.41
C CYS A 20 -13.49 8.78 -13.42
N LYS A 21 -13.23 9.60 -14.44
CA LYS A 21 -11.99 10.38 -14.59
C LYS A 21 -11.83 11.47 -13.52
N ASN A 22 -12.88 11.80 -12.77
CA ASN A 22 -12.86 12.84 -11.75
C ASN A 22 -12.68 12.30 -10.32
N CYS A 23 -13.43 11.28 -9.92
CA CYS A 23 -13.38 10.75 -8.55
C CYS A 23 -12.90 9.29 -8.43
N GLY A 24 -12.72 8.58 -9.54
CA GLY A 24 -12.27 7.18 -9.54
C GLY A 24 -13.35 6.12 -9.30
N ALA A 25 -14.62 6.52 -9.14
CA ALA A 25 -15.74 5.59 -8.97
C ALA A 25 -15.89 4.61 -10.15
N ASN A 26 -16.27 3.37 -9.87
CA ASN A 26 -16.48 2.35 -10.90
C ASN A 26 -17.85 2.54 -11.58
N LEU A 27 -17.86 2.65 -12.91
CA LEU A 27 -19.05 2.96 -13.71
C LEU A 27 -19.58 1.75 -14.50
N SER A 28 -18.98 0.56 -14.30
CA SER A 28 -19.24 -0.64 -15.11
C SER A 28 -20.69 -1.14 -15.04
N ASN A 29 -21.47 -0.67 -14.07
CA ASN A 29 -22.83 -1.14 -13.79
C ASN A 29 -23.89 -0.05 -13.98
N VAL A 30 -23.58 1.07 -14.64
CA VAL A 30 -24.41 2.30 -14.59
C VAL A 30 -25.42 2.44 -15.75
N LYS A 31 -25.58 1.49 -16.69
CA LYS A 31 -26.75 1.58 -17.62
C LYS A 31 -27.21 0.30 -18.32
N ALA A 32 -28.44 -0.12 -18.04
CA ALA A 32 -29.54 -0.37 -19.00
C ALA A 32 -30.78 -0.90 -18.25
N GLU A 33 -31.68 -0.01 -17.82
CA GLU A 33 -33.07 -0.38 -17.56
C GLU A 33 -33.91 0.37 -18.61
N GLU A 34 -34.39 -0.37 -19.60
CA GLU A 34 -35.31 0.13 -20.61
C GLU A 34 -36.69 0.27 -19.97
N VAL A 35 -37.19 1.49 -19.93
CA VAL A 35 -38.57 1.81 -19.56
C VAL A 35 -39.50 1.14 -20.58
N LYS A 36 -40.19 0.07 -20.18
CA LYS A 36 -41.38 -0.39 -20.87
C LYS A 36 -42.49 0.62 -20.61
N LEU A 37 -42.95 1.27 -21.67
CA LEU A 37 -44.19 2.05 -21.66
C LEU A 37 -45.37 1.06 -21.64
N ASP A 38 -46.01 0.92 -20.49
CA ASP A 38 -47.38 0.42 -20.42
C ASP A 38 -48.33 1.61 -20.66
N LEU A 39 -48.89 1.67 -21.87
CA LEU A 39 -50.05 2.47 -22.20
C LEU A 39 -51.26 1.52 -22.10
N ASP A 40 -52.14 1.75 -21.13
CA ASP A 40 -53.60 1.84 -21.37
C ASP A 40 -54.37 2.10 -20.06
N ALA A 41 -55.38 2.99 -20.20
CA ALA A 41 -56.45 3.33 -19.27
C ALA A 41 -56.18 4.36 -18.15
N ALA A 42 -56.56 5.61 -18.42
CA ALA A 42 -57.07 6.58 -17.42
C ALA A 42 -58.61 6.49 -17.35
N PRO A 43 -59.36 7.26 -16.53
CA PRO A 43 -58.99 8.06 -15.35
C PRO A 43 -59.91 7.81 -14.13
N THR A 44 -59.52 8.24 -12.93
CA THR A 44 -60.49 8.82 -11.97
C THR A 44 -59.84 9.94 -11.16
N GLU A 45 -60.59 11.03 -11.09
CA GLU A 45 -60.32 12.31 -10.46
C GLU A 45 -60.31 12.20 -8.92
N GLU A 46 -59.43 12.94 -8.26
CA GLU A 46 -59.81 13.58 -6.99
C GLU A 46 -59.03 14.89 -6.78
N LYS A 47 -59.80 15.93 -6.50
CA LYS A 47 -59.42 17.36 -6.39
C LYS A 47 -58.89 17.63 -4.99
N ILE A 48 -57.89 18.52 -4.85
CA ILE A 48 -57.86 19.50 -3.74
C ILE A 48 -57.30 20.84 -4.26
N ASP A 49 -58.15 21.86 -4.12
CA ASP A 49 -58.05 23.29 -4.44
C ASP A 49 -56.95 24.02 -3.61
N LEU A 50 -56.14 24.89 -4.21
CA LEU A 50 -56.30 26.34 -4.43
C LEU A 50 -56.18 27.25 -3.18
N ASN A 51 -55.26 28.21 -3.31
CA ASN A 51 -54.90 29.36 -2.47
C ASN A 51 -56.07 30.13 -1.83
N THR A 52 -55.85 30.78 -0.67
CA THR A 52 -56.25 32.20 -0.43
C THR A 52 -55.52 32.83 0.78
N ALA A 53 -55.09 34.10 0.65
CA ALA A 53 -54.75 35.06 1.73
C ALA A 53 -56.05 35.73 2.28
N PRO A 54 -56.08 36.94 2.90
CA PRO A 54 -55.24 37.69 3.86
C PRO A 54 -56.01 37.88 5.22
N THR A 55 -55.66 38.71 6.21
CA THR A 55 -56.04 40.15 6.36
C THR A 55 -55.65 40.68 7.77
N GLU A 56 -55.15 41.93 7.84
CA GLU A 56 -55.30 43.04 8.84
C GLU A 56 -55.05 42.79 10.37
N GLU A 57 -54.48 43.69 11.19
CA GLU A 57 -54.80 45.12 11.41
C GLU A 57 -53.74 45.85 12.31
N LYS A 58 -53.39 47.10 11.94
CA LYS A 58 -52.96 48.38 12.63
C LYS A 58 -52.36 48.35 14.08
N LEU A 59 -51.53 49.29 14.57
CA LEU A 59 -51.58 50.77 14.53
C LEU A 59 -50.30 51.40 15.17
N ASP A 60 -49.63 52.29 14.42
CA ASP A 60 -49.09 53.65 14.66
C ASP A 60 -48.09 54.09 15.78
N THR A 61 -47.10 54.88 15.31
CA THR A 61 -46.43 56.10 15.89
C THR A 61 -45.43 55.93 17.04
N ASP A 62 -44.33 56.69 17.23
CA ASP A 62 -43.72 57.87 16.58
C ASP A 62 -42.19 57.87 16.86
N ALA A 63 -41.47 58.87 16.34
CA ALA A 63 -40.03 59.03 16.23
C ALA A 63 -39.24 59.27 17.53
N SER A 64 -37.94 58.92 17.54
CA SER A 64 -36.81 59.85 17.80
C SER A 64 -35.54 59.14 18.29
N GLU A 65 -34.44 59.82 18.02
CA GLU A 65 -33.04 59.43 17.98
C GLU A 65 -32.35 59.30 19.36
N VAL A 66 -31.16 58.65 19.34
CA VAL A 66 -30.00 58.85 20.24
C VAL A 66 -29.75 57.89 21.44
N LYS A 67 -28.51 57.34 21.43
CA LYS A 67 -27.57 56.98 22.51
C LYS A 67 -27.53 55.58 23.15
N GLU A 68 -26.36 54.98 22.94
CA GLU A 68 -25.40 54.43 23.91
C GLU A 68 -25.80 53.29 24.86
N THR A 69 -25.07 52.18 24.65
CA THR A 69 -24.73 51.01 25.50
C THR A 69 -24.75 51.22 27.03
N PRO A 70 -25.02 50.16 27.82
CA PRO A 70 -23.92 49.38 28.43
C PRO A 70 -24.14 47.86 28.69
N LYS A 71 -23.01 47.11 28.62
CA LYS A 71 -22.59 45.86 29.32
C LYS A 71 -23.44 44.56 29.19
N ALA A 72 -22.98 43.50 28.49
CA ALA A 72 -21.96 42.46 28.83
C ALA A 72 -22.66 41.09 29.09
N PRO A 73 -22.04 39.88 28.90
CA PRO A 73 -20.64 39.55 28.64
C PRO A 73 -20.39 38.73 27.35
N VAL A 74 -19.15 38.82 26.86
CA VAL A 74 -18.62 38.18 25.66
C VAL A 74 -18.47 36.67 25.89
N GLU A 75 -19.15 35.87 25.06
CA GLU A 75 -19.00 34.42 25.03
C GLU A 75 -17.67 34.05 24.38
N ASN A 76 -16.88 33.25 25.09
CA ASN A 76 -15.49 32.94 24.79
C ASN A 76 -15.41 31.95 23.61
N LYS A 77 -15.34 32.46 22.38
CA LYS A 77 -15.36 31.66 21.14
C LYS A 77 -14.07 30.83 21.01
N LYS A 78 -14.18 29.50 21.06
CA LYS A 78 -13.08 28.57 20.78
C LYS A 78 -12.97 28.35 19.28
N ILE A 79 -11.76 28.43 18.73
CA ILE A 79 -11.49 28.23 17.30
C ILE A 79 -10.62 26.99 17.11
N CYS A 80 -10.95 26.15 16.14
CA CYS A 80 -10.18 24.97 15.82
C CYS A 80 -8.80 25.36 15.26
N SER A 81 -7.73 24.95 15.95
CA SER A 81 -6.35 25.21 15.55
C SER A 81 -5.94 24.58 14.20
N LYS A 82 -6.70 23.59 13.71
CA LYS A 82 -6.41 22.90 12.44
C LYS A 82 -7.04 23.57 11.22
N CYS A 83 -8.28 24.03 11.34
CA CYS A 83 -9.09 24.43 10.19
C CYS A 83 -9.77 25.80 10.36
N GLY A 84 -9.59 26.45 11.51
CA GLY A 84 -10.14 27.78 11.80
C GLY A 84 -11.65 27.81 12.04
N HIS A 85 -12.34 26.68 12.08
CA HIS A 85 -13.78 26.64 12.34
C HIS A 85 -14.08 26.92 13.81
N GLU A 86 -15.17 27.63 14.06
CA GLU A 86 -15.67 27.94 15.40
C GLU A 86 -16.19 26.67 16.07
N LEU A 87 -15.88 26.51 17.35
CA LEU A 87 -16.19 25.30 18.12
C LEU A 87 -17.14 25.64 19.26
N ASN A 88 -18.26 24.94 19.32
CA ASN A 88 -19.25 25.05 20.38
C ASN A 88 -19.09 23.93 21.41
N ASN A 89 -17.92 23.88 22.08
CA ASN A 89 -17.60 22.93 23.17
C ASN A 89 -17.78 21.44 22.84
N GLU A 90 -17.68 21.05 21.58
CA GLU A 90 -17.73 19.64 21.15
C GLU A 90 -16.37 18.96 21.34
N LYS A 91 -16.34 17.64 21.64
CA LYS A 91 -15.11 16.84 21.85
C LYS A 91 -14.21 16.72 20.61
N PHE A 92 -14.79 16.94 19.43
CA PHE A 92 -14.13 16.90 18.13
C PHE A 92 -14.66 18.01 17.23
N CYS A 93 -13.81 18.59 16.38
CA CYS A 93 -14.21 19.59 15.39
C CYS A 93 -15.06 18.95 14.28
N PRO A 94 -16.29 19.44 14.04
CA PRO A 94 -17.22 18.84 13.07
C PRO A 94 -16.76 19.00 11.61
N ARG A 95 -15.85 19.95 11.35
CA ARG A 95 -15.34 20.22 10.01
C ARG A 95 -14.08 19.43 9.63
N CYS A 96 -13.23 19.06 10.60
CA CYS A 96 -11.92 18.46 10.31
C CYS A 96 -11.55 17.25 11.19
N GLY A 97 -12.42 16.88 12.14
CA GLY A 97 -12.26 15.71 13.01
C GLY A 97 -11.23 15.84 14.14
N GLN A 98 -10.59 17.00 14.32
CA GLN A 98 -9.57 17.18 15.35
C GLN A 98 -10.18 17.25 16.75
N SER A 99 -9.62 16.50 17.70
CA SER A 99 -10.03 16.55 19.10
C SER A 99 -9.75 17.93 19.69
N THR A 100 -10.70 18.44 20.47
CA THR A 100 -10.64 19.74 21.15
C THR A 100 -10.07 19.63 22.56
N ALA A 101 -9.63 18.44 22.96
CA ALA A 101 -9.17 18.10 24.31
C ALA A 101 -7.83 18.74 24.74
N SER A 102 -7.23 19.61 23.92
CA SER A 102 -5.91 20.22 24.19
C SER A 102 -5.92 21.74 24.25
N ILE A 103 -7.08 22.38 24.45
CA ILE A 103 -7.14 23.85 24.58
C ILE A 103 -7.21 24.22 26.08
N VAL A 104 -6.04 24.38 26.70
CA VAL A 104 -5.87 25.07 27.99
C VAL A 104 -5.42 26.52 27.74
N PRO A 105 -5.89 27.51 28.53
CA PRO A 105 -5.42 28.89 28.44
C PRO A 105 -3.92 29.00 28.70
N TYR A 106 -3.28 29.91 27.96
CA TYR A 106 -1.84 30.17 27.96
C TYR A 106 -1.41 31.00 29.18
N GLU A 107 -0.49 30.46 29.99
CA GLU A 107 0.50 31.28 30.70
C GLU A 107 1.92 30.68 30.63
N ALA A 108 2.82 31.54 30.15
CA ALA A 108 4.24 31.78 30.48
C ALA A 108 5.27 30.64 30.67
N LYS A 109 6.43 30.90 30.04
CA LYS A 109 7.65 30.08 29.89
C LYS A 109 8.49 29.98 31.17
N THR A 110 9.29 28.91 31.26
CA THR A 110 10.68 28.98 31.78
C THR A 110 11.56 27.89 31.16
N GLU A 111 12.82 28.26 30.96
CA GLU A 111 13.91 27.51 30.33
C GLU A 111 14.45 26.39 31.21
N SER A 112 14.91 25.30 30.58
CA SER A 112 16.05 24.53 31.10
C SER A 112 16.79 23.85 29.95
N GLN A 113 18.07 24.15 29.85
CA GLN A 113 19.06 23.56 28.95
C GLN A 113 19.22 22.05 29.23
N GLY A 114 19.37 21.27 28.16
CA GLY A 114 19.75 19.86 28.24
C GLY A 114 20.03 19.32 26.84
N GLU A 115 21.32 19.06 26.56
CA GLU A 115 21.83 18.39 25.36
C GLU A 115 20.96 17.20 24.97
N ASN A 116 20.36 17.21 23.78
CA ASN A 116 19.58 16.07 23.31
C ASN A 116 19.66 15.87 21.80
N ASN A 117 19.81 14.60 21.42
CA ASN A 117 19.76 14.14 20.04
C ASN A 117 18.33 14.26 19.51
N ASP A 118 18.01 15.40 18.90
CA ASP A 118 16.70 15.71 18.32
C ASP A 118 16.30 14.69 17.23
N LYS A 119 15.53 13.66 17.59
CA LYS A 119 14.84 12.81 16.63
C LYS A 119 13.59 13.56 16.16
N THR A 120 13.39 13.66 14.85
CA THR A 120 12.19 14.31 14.27
C THR A 120 11.13 13.25 13.96
N CYS A 121 9.88 13.49 14.35
CA CYS A 121 8.78 12.59 14.07
C CYS A 121 8.54 12.48 12.55
N PRO A 122 8.63 11.27 11.94
CA PRO A 122 8.47 11.11 10.49
C PRO A 122 7.02 11.32 10.01
N SER A 123 6.05 11.29 10.92
CA SER A 123 4.62 11.46 10.59
C SER A 123 4.17 12.93 10.64
N CYS A 124 4.77 13.78 11.45
CA CYS A 124 4.31 15.17 11.63
C CYS A 124 5.43 16.23 11.69
N GLY A 125 6.70 15.83 11.69
CA GLY A 125 7.84 16.74 11.66
C GLY A 125 8.21 17.41 12.99
N THR A 126 7.54 17.11 14.10
CA THR A 126 7.91 17.68 15.40
C THR A 126 9.11 16.98 16.01
N LYS A 127 9.99 17.75 16.63
CA LYS A 127 11.09 17.24 17.45
C LYS A 127 10.52 16.48 18.64
N VAL A 128 10.98 15.25 18.84
CA VAL A 128 10.52 14.38 19.93
C VAL A 128 11.70 14.00 20.81
N THR A 129 11.50 14.11 22.11
CA THR A 129 12.48 13.75 23.15
C THR A 129 12.16 12.35 23.65
N THR A 130 12.78 11.32 23.06
CA THR A 130 12.91 9.94 23.60
C THR A 130 11.65 9.20 24.11
N GLU A 131 10.43 9.67 23.82
CA GLU A 131 9.19 8.99 24.19
C GLU A 131 8.77 7.95 23.12
N LYS A 132 8.20 6.82 23.55
CA LYS A 132 7.76 5.71 22.67
C LYS A 132 6.67 6.13 21.67
N PHE A 133 6.00 7.27 21.89
CA PHE A 133 4.95 7.82 21.03
C PHE A 133 5.14 9.32 20.89
N CYS A 134 4.81 9.87 19.72
CA CYS A 134 4.91 11.29 19.46
C CYS A 134 3.78 12.03 20.20
N PRO A 135 4.08 13.02 21.07
CA PRO A 135 3.05 13.77 21.77
C PRO A 135 2.17 14.64 20.86
N ASN A 136 2.67 15.00 19.67
CA ASN A 136 1.90 15.83 18.73
C ASN A 136 0.95 15.02 17.83
N CYS A 137 1.38 13.87 17.31
CA CYS A 137 0.58 13.10 16.34
C CYS A 137 0.25 11.66 16.78
N GLY A 138 0.68 11.23 17.96
CA GLY A 138 0.43 9.90 18.51
C GLY A 138 1.16 8.76 17.80
N SER A 139 1.95 9.02 16.76
CA SER A 139 2.68 7.98 16.04
C SER A 139 3.73 7.37 16.97
N LYS A 140 3.77 6.04 17.04
CA LYS A 140 4.79 5.33 17.79
C LYS A 140 6.17 5.67 17.24
N ILE A 141 7.03 6.23 18.09
CA ILE A 141 8.42 6.52 17.75
C ILE A 141 9.18 5.23 18.02
N GLU A 142 9.19 4.37 17.03
CA GLU A 142 10.06 3.21 17.04
C GLU A 142 11.48 3.72 16.81
N GLU A 143 12.37 3.46 17.78
CA GLU A 143 13.78 3.61 17.54
C GLU A 143 14.09 2.81 16.28
N LYS A 144 14.54 3.50 15.23
CA LYS A 144 15.14 2.83 14.08
C LYS A 144 16.30 2.03 14.66
N LYS A 145 16.06 0.75 14.96
CA LYS A 145 17.11 -0.25 15.10
C LYS A 145 18.00 0.02 13.90
N PRO A 146 19.30 0.30 14.09
CA PRO A 146 20.14 0.69 12.97
C PRO A 146 19.90 -0.36 11.91
N VAL A 147 19.37 0.08 10.77
CA VAL A 147 19.24 -0.77 9.60
C VAL A 147 20.68 -0.98 9.23
N GLN A 148 21.24 -2.04 9.81
CA GLN A 148 22.56 -2.51 9.48
C GLN A 148 22.47 -2.76 7.98
N THR A 149 23.27 -2.00 7.25
CA THR A 149 23.63 -2.25 5.86
C THR A 149 24.24 -3.65 5.80
N GLN A 150 23.38 -4.65 5.78
CA GLN A 150 23.69 -5.96 5.27
C GLN A 150 23.03 -5.97 3.91
N ASN A 151 23.83 -6.23 2.89
CA ASN A 151 23.40 -6.50 1.54
C ASN A 151 22.52 -7.76 1.53
N ALA A 152 21.34 -7.69 2.15
CA ALA A 152 20.29 -8.67 1.93
C ALA A 152 19.97 -8.59 0.43
N PRO A 153 19.85 -9.73 -0.27
CA PRO A 153 19.58 -9.73 -1.70
C PRO A 153 18.25 -9.01 -1.96
N GLN A 154 18.32 -7.77 -2.44
CA GLN A 154 17.13 -6.97 -2.73
C GLN A 154 16.75 -7.24 -4.18
N LYS A 155 15.50 -7.67 -4.43
CA LYS A 155 14.97 -7.74 -5.79
C LYS A 155 14.25 -6.43 -6.11
N TYR A 156 14.20 -6.06 -7.38
CA TYR A 156 13.47 -4.88 -7.81
C TYR A 156 12.12 -5.27 -8.39
N CYS A 157 11.11 -4.43 -8.17
CA CYS A 157 9.80 -4.62 -8.77
C CYS A 157 9.90 -4.51 -10.31
N ARG A 158 9.40 -5.52 -11.03
CA ARG A 158 9.42 -5.55 -12.52
C ARG A 158 8.60 -4.42 -13.18
N ASN A 159 7.67 -3.80 -12.43
CA ASN A 159 6.81 -2.74 -12.96
C ASN A 159 7.31 -1.34 -12.58
N CYS A 160 7.58 -1.08 -11.30
CA CYS A 160 7.91 0.28 -10.82
C CYS A 160 9.37 0.50 -10.45
N GLY A 161 10.21 -0.54 -10.49
CA GLY A 161 11.65 -0.43 -10.20
C GLY A 161 12.00 -0.14 -8.74
N ASN A 162 11.03 -0.05 -7.82
CA ASN A 162 11.33 0.11 -6.40
C ASN A 162 11.97 -1.18 -5.82
N PRO A 163 12.95 -1.06 -4.89
CA PRO A 163 13.48 -2.19 -4.17
C PRO A 163 12.38 -2.81 -3.31
N ILE A 164 12.29 -4.13 -3.35
CA ILE A 164 11.32 -4.92 -2.62
C ILE A 164 12.00 -6.11 -1.96
N ASP A 165 11.35 -6.65 -0.94
CA ASP A 165 11.80 -7.88 -0.31
C ASP A 165 11.83 -9.02 -1.36
N PRO A 166 12.89 -9.85 -1.42
CA PRO A 166 12.96 -10.98 -2.35
C PRO A 166 11.79 -11.97 -2.22
N LYS A 167 11.17 -12.07 -1.04
CA LYS A 167 10.00 -12.91 -0.76
C LYS A 167 8.67 -12.19 -1.00
N ALA A 168 8.67 -10.88 -1.31
CA ALA A 168 7.44 -10.17 -1.60
C ALA A 168 6.75 -10.75 -2.86
N GLU A 169 5.52 -11.21 -2.69
CA GLU A 169 4.63 -11.65 -3.78
C GLU A 169 3.90 -10.48 -4.43
N ILE A 170 3.71 -9.38 -3.70
CA ILE A 170 3.04 -8.16 -4.16
C ILE A 170 3.95 -6.98 -3.81
N CYS A 171 4.17 -6.09 -4.78
CA CYS A 171 4.93 -4.87 -4.54
C CYS A 171 4.14 -3.92 -3.63
N PRO A 172 4.65 -3.52 -2.44
CA PRO A 172 3.95 -2.61 -1.54
C PRO A 172 3.83 -1.18 -2.10
N LYS A 173 4.60 -0.84 -3.14
CA LYS A 173 4.57 0.49 -3.79
C LYS A 173 3.55 0.60 -4.92
N CYS A 174 3.41 -0.42 -5.77
CA CYS A 174 2.56 -0.35 -6.96
C CYS A 174 1.50 -1.45 -7.07
N GLY A 175 1.43 -2.39 -6.13
CA GLY A 175 0.40 -3.45 -6.09
C GLY A 175 0.55 -4.56 -7.13
N VAL A 176 1.54 -4.50 -8.02
CA VAL A 176 1.76 -5.54 -9.03
C VAL A 176 2.37 -6.79 -8.39
N ARG A 177 1.84 -7.96 -8.75
CA ARG A 177 2.35 -9.27 -8.33
C ARG A 177 3.74 -9.52 -8.92
N GLN A 178 4.64 -10.02 -8.09
CA GLN A 178 6.00 -10.38 -8.46
C GLN A 178 6.09 -11.89 -8.59
N LEU A 179 6.96 -12.39 -9.46
CA LEU A 179 7.23 -13.82 -9.50
C LEU A 179 7.89 -14.24 -8.18
N THR A 180 7.33 -15.27 -7.57
CA THR A 180 7.87 -15.95 -6.40
C THR A 180 8.88 -17.00 -6.87
N VAL A 181 9.94 -17.19 -6.09
CA VAL A 181 10.89 -18.28 -6.34
C VAL A 181 10.17 -19.58 -5.96
N VAL A 182 9.88 -20.40 -6.96
CA VAL A 182 9.25 -21.72 -6.75
C VAL A 182 10.28 -22.61 -6.06
N LYS A 183 9.97 -23.08 -4.85
CA LYS A 183 10.80 -24.04 -4.14
C LYS A 183 10.83 -25.36 -4.91
N LYS A 184 12.01 -25.93 -5.06
CA LYS A 184 12.30 -27.18 -5.78
C LYS A 184 12.53 -28.30 -4.79
N GLU A 185 12.20 -29.54 -5.15
CA GLU A 185 12.44 -30.69 -4.27
C GLU A 185 13.90 -31.16 -4.38
N PRO A 186 14.70 -31.12 -3.29
CA PRO A 186 16.13 -31.43 -3.34
C PRO A 186 16.40 -32.91 -3.68
N LEU A 187 15.53 -33.81 -3.22
CA LEU A 187 15.65 -35.23 -3.51
C LEU A 187 15.42 -35.53 -5.00
N PHE A 188 14.52 -34.80 -5.65
CA PHE A 188 14.26 -34.97 -7.08
C PHE A 188 15.50 -34.59 -7.90
N SER A 189 16.18 -33.49 -7.54
CA SER A 189 17.43 -33.05 -8.18
C SER A 189 18.58 -34.06 -7.99
N LEU A 190 18.64 -34.69 -6.82
CA LEU A 190 19.59 -35.77 -6.52
C LEU A 190 19.32 -37.01 -7.39
N ILE A 191 18.06 -37.46 -7.47
CA ILE A 191 17.69 -38.62 -8.29
C ILE A 191 17.96 -38.35 -9.78
N LEU A 192 17.71 -37.14 -10.25
CA LEU A 192 18.06 -36.76 -11.63
C LEU A 192 19.56 -36.90 -11.89
N SER A 193 20.39 -36.46 -10.95
CA SER A 193 21.85 -36.60 -11.04
C SER A 193 22.34 -38.04 -10.88
N LEU A 194 21.58 -38.87 -10.16
CA LEU A 194 21.83 -40.30 -10.01
C LEU A 194 21.65 -41.02 -11.36
N ILE A 195 20.57 -40.71 -12.09
CA ILE A 195 20.27 -41.31 -13.40
C ILE A 195 21.33 -40.92 -14.43
N PHE A 196 21.70 -39.64 -14.49
CA PHE A 196 22.73 -39.18 -15.41
C PHE A 196 23.49 -37.98 -14.84
N PRO A 197 24.84 -38.01 -14.84
CA PRO A 197 25.65 -36.93 -14.29
C PRO A 197 25.31 -35.60 -14.98
N GLY A 198 25.02 -34.57 -14.19
CA GLY A 198 24.68 -33.22 -14.66
C GLY A 198 23.19 -32.92 -14.79
N LEU A 199 22.27 -33.91 -14.80
CA LEU A 199 20.83 -33.65 -14.95
C LEU A 199 20.22 -32.83 -13.80
N GLY A 200 20.64 -33.05 -12.55
CA GLY A 200 20.13 -32.26 -11.43
C GLY A 200 20.50 -30.78 -11.55
N GLN A 201 21.64 -30.45 -12.16
CA GLN A 201 22.01 -29.06 -12.43
C GLN A 201 21.11 -28.42 -13.48
N PHE A 202 20.70 -29.17 -14.51
CA PHE A 202 19.69 -28.70 -15.46
C PHE A 202 18.35 -28.42 -14.77
N TYR A 203 17.91 -29.29 -13.85
CA TYR A 203 16.71 -29.03 -13.04
C TYR A 203 16.87 -27.78 -12.15
N ASN A 204 18.06 -27.55 -11.62
CA ASN A 204 18.39 -26.36 -10.83
C ASN A 204 18.48 -25.07 -11.67
N ASN A 205 18.36 -25.17 -13.00
CA ASN A 205 18.58 -24.10 -13.97
C ASN A 205 20.05 -23.65 -14.05
N GLN A 206 20.97 -24.49 -13.58
CA GLN A 206 22.43 -24.29 -13.57
C GLN A 206 23.08 -24.96 -14.78
N THR A 207 22.78 -24.44 -15.97
CA THR A 207 23.17 -25.05 -17.24
C THR A 207 24.68 -25.20 -17.38
N HIS A 208 25.46 -24.20 -16.95
CA HIS A 208 26.92 -24.24 -17.08
C HIS A 208 27.55 -25.36 -16.26
N LYS A 209 27.21 -25.46 -14.96
CA LYS A 209 27.72 -26.55 -14.12
C LYS A 209 27.26 -27.92 -14.62
N GLY A 210 26.01 -28.01 -15.10
CA GLY A 210 25.50 -29.23 -15.72
C GLY A 210 26.34 -29.68 -16.91
N ILE A 211 26.66 -28.76 -17.83
CA ILE A 211 27.50 -29.04 -19.00
C ILE A 211 28.91 -29.47 -18.58
N PHE A 212 29.54 -28.80 -17.61
CA PHE A 212 30.88 -29.19 -17.13
C PHE A 212 30.90 -30.61 -16.54
N LEU A 213 29.87 -30.98 -15.77
CA LEU A 213 29.75 -32.34 -15.22
C LEU A 213 29.54 -33.38 -16.32
N ILE A 214 28.73 -33.08 -17.34
CA ILE A 214 28.52 -33.98 -18.49
C ILE A 214 29.82 -34.17 -19.27
N ILE A 215 30.57 -33.09 -19.54
CA ILE A 215 31.87 -33.17 -20.23
C ILE A 215 32.85 -34.00 -19.39
N GLY A 216 32.94 -33.77 -18.08
CA GLY A 216 33.77 -34.55 -17.17
C GLY A 216 33.37 -36.04 -17.14
N ALA A 217 32.08 -36.34 -17.21
CA ALA A 217 31.57 -37.71 -17.32
C ALA A 217 31.98 -38.37 -18.65
N ILE A 218 31.86 -37.66 -19.77
CA ILE A 218 32.29 -38.18 -21.09
C ILE A 218 33.79 -38.45 -21.11
N VAL A 219 34.60 -37.50 -20.61
CA VAL A 219 36.06 -37.67 -20.53
C VAL A 219 36.42 -38.86 -19.64
N SER A 220 35.81 -38.99 -18.47
CA SER A 220 36.06 -40.14 -17.58
C SER A 220 35.63 -41.47 -18.21
N ILE A 221 34.52 -41.51 -18.96
CA ILE A 221 34.11 -42.68 -19.76
C ILE A 221 35.18 -43.05 -20.79
N VAL A 222 35.72 -42.11 -21.55
CA VAL A 222 36.80 -42.38 -22.51
C VAL A 222 38.05 -42.93 -21.79
N LEU A 223 38.35 -42.40 -20.59
CA LEU A 223 39.47 -42.86 -19.78
C LEU A 223 39.24 -44.21 -19.09
N THR A 224 38.03 -44.79 -19.11
CA THR A 224 37.73 -46.09 -18.46
C THR A 224 38.51 -47.26 -19.03
N ILE A 225 39.10 -47.11 -20.23
CA ILE A 225 40.09 -48.05 -20.80
C ILE A 225 41.23 -48.30 -19.78
N PHE A 226 41.51 -47.31 -18.95
CA PHE A 226 42.40 -47.41 -17.80
C PHE A 226 41.59 -47.44 -16.50
N VAL A 227 42.09 -48.16 -15.50
CA VAL A 227 41.47 -48.25 -14.16
C VAL A 227 41.22 -46.87 -13.54
N ILE A 228 42.08 -45.88 -13.86
CA ILE A 228 41.93 -44.50 -13.39
C ILE A 228 40.63 -43.85 -13.87
N GLY A 229 40.12 -44.18 -15.07
CA GLY A 229 38.88 -43.63 -15.57
C GLY A 229 37.66 -44.08 -14.76
N VAL A 230 37.65 -45.32 -14.27
CA VAL A 230 36.57 -45.83 -13.41
C VAL A 230 36.54 -45.08 -12.07
N LEU A 231 37.71 -44.82 -11.48
CA LEU A 231 37.81 -44.04 -10.24
C LEU A 231 37.38 -42.59 -10.45
N LEU A 232 37.82 -41.96 -11.54
CA LEU A 232 37.44 -40.59 -11.89
C LEU A 232 35.93 -40.47 -12.15
N TYR A 233 35.34 -41.43 -12.87
CA TYR A 233 33.90 -41.45 -13.13
C TYR A 233 33.09 -41.52 -11.83
N MET A 234 33.47 -42.41 -10.90
CA MET A 234 32.81 -42.50 -9.59
C MET A 234 32.92 -41.20 -8.78
N LEU A 235 34.09 -40.54 -8.79
CA LEU A 235 34.27 -39.27 -8.10
C LEU A 235 33.43 -38.15 -8.70
N VAL A 236 33.43 -38.00 -10.03
CA VAL A 236 32.63 -36.99 -10.74
C VAL A 236 31.14 -37.23 -10.54
N TRP A 237 30.70 -38.48 -10.56
CA TRP A 237 29.30 -38.86 -10.36
C TRP A 237 28.81 -38.56 -8.93
N LEU A 238 29.59 -38.95 -7.90
CA LEU A 238 29.28 -38.63 -6.50
C LEU A 238 29.29 -37.11 -6.25
N TYR A 239 30.27 -36.41 -6.81
CA TYR A 239 30.35 -34.95 -6.72
C TYR A 239 29.13 -34.29 -7.37
N GLY A 240 28.72 -34.73 -8.56
CA GLY A 240 27.55 -34.20 -9.25
C GLY A 240 26.24 -34.38 -8.47
N MET A 241 26.06 -35.51 -7.79
CA MET A 241 24.91 -35.74 -6.91
C MET A 241 24.93 -34.83 -5.68
N TYR A 242 26.07 -34.73 -5.01
CA TYR A 242 26.23 -33.85 -3.86
C TYR A 242 25.97 -32.38 -4.22
N ASP A 243 26.56 -31.91 -5.32
CA ASP A 243 26.41 -30.53 -5.79
C ASP A 243 24.97 -30.22 -6.20
N ALA A 244 24.26 -31.15 -6.84
CA ALA A 244 22.87 -30.92 -7.24
C ALA A 244 21.93 -30.82 -6.03
N TYR A 245 22.18 -31.65 -5.01
CA TYR A 245 21.42 -31.65 -3.77
C TYR A 245 21.67 -30.36 -2.96
N SER A 246 22.94 -30.02 -2.71
CA SER A 246 23.31 -28.83 -1.94
C SER A 246 22.82 -27.54 -2.62
N THR A 247 22.96 -27.47 -3.94
CA THR A 247 22.51 -26.33 -4.75
C THR A 247 21.01 -26.13 -4.67
N THR A 248 20.21 -27.19 -4.68
CA THR A 248 18.74 -27.06 -4.58
C THR A 248 18.35 -26.46 -3.22
N ILE A 249 19.02 -26.87 -2.15
CA ILE A 249 18.81 -26.33 -0.80
C ILE A 249 19.20 -24.85 -0.75
N ALA A 250 20.36 -24.49 -1.31
CA ALA A 250 20.81 -23.10 -1.40
C ALA A 250 19.78 -22.22 -2.15
N LEU A 251 19.30 -22.68 -3.32
CA LEU A 251 18.27 -21.97 -4.11
C LEU A 251 16.95 -21.82 -3.33
N ASN A 252 16.52 -22.85 -2.62
CA ASN A 252 15.32 -22.82 -1.78
C ASN A 252 15.45 -21.86 -0.59
N ASN A 253 16.67 -21.66 -0.09
CA ASN A 253 16.98 -20.71 0.97
C ASN A 253 17.08 -19.26 0.45
N GLY A 254 17.03 -19.06 -0.86
CA GLY A 254 17.20 -17.75 -1.50
C GLY A 254 18.65 -17.31 -1.56
N GLU A 255 19.60 -18.23 -1.40
CA GLU A 255 21.02 -17.96 -1.63
C GLU A 255 21.26 -17.77 -3.12
N TYR A 256 22.06 -16.76 -3.46
CA TYR A 256 22.47 -16.54 -4.84
C TYR A 256 23.53 -17.57 -5.20
N VAL A 257 23.18 -18.53 -6.03
CA VAL A 257 24.10 -19.53 -6.54
C VAL A 257 24.53 -19.08 -7.93
N GLU A 258 25.78 -18.65 -8.06
CA GLU A 258 26.31 -18.09 -9.29
C GLU A 258 26.35 -19.14 -10.42
N ASP A 259 25.60 -18.87 -11.49
CA ASP A 259 25.75 -19.50 -12.80
C ASP A 259 26.69 -18.69 -13.69
N LYS A 260 27.84 -18.26 -13.15
CA LYS A 260 28.80 -17.47 -13.91
C LYS A 260 29.50 -18.34 -14.94
N LEU A 261 28.93 -18.40 -16.12
CA LEU A 261 29.69 -18.58 -17.35
C LEU A 261 28.93 -18.04 -18.57
N PHE A 262 28.40 -16.81 -18.51
CA PHE A 262 28.37 -15.75 -19.56
C PHE A 262 27.63 -14.51 -19.03
#